data_AF-A0AA38HSV3-F1
#
_entry.id   AF-A0AA38HSV3-F1
#
_cell.length_a   1.000
_cell.length_b   1.000
_cell.length_c   1.000
_cell.angle_alpha   90.00
_cell.angle_beta   90.00
_cell.angle_gamma   90.00
#
_symmetry.space_group_name_H-M   'P 1'
#
loop_
_entity.id
_entity.type
_entity.pdbx_description
1 polymer ?
#
loop_
_entity_poly.entity_id
_entity_poly.type
_entity_poly.pdbx_seq_one_letter_code
_entity_poly.pdbx_strand_id
1 'polypeptide(L)'
;MNAELEIRKLPLAVKFKIVEYLEEEESWKKLMSIIPCALSNDYQCDISLNNPPKYQSQHFHIIQNASNLLKRFCSEILLREWGTSGQIRPTLGHLKYLLEKAQLFHAADFVTVDLLKQEPTRPTKGPAAPIVLKLEELEDNVPNNIPHLTSLLASDLLNSEYEIHFSSQQ
;
A
#
# COMPACT_ATOMS: atom_id res chain seq x y z
N MET A 1 8.06 -3.16 14.31
CA MET A 1 6.88 -2.76 15.11
C MET A 1 5.93 -3.95 15.18
N ASN A 2 4.87 -3.91 15.99
CA ASN A 2 3.88 -4.99 16.03
C ASN A 2 2.49 -4.49 15.55
N ALA A 3 1.60 -5.43 15.23
CA ALA A 3 0.27 -5.11 14.72
C ALA A 3 -0.64 -4.42 15.76
N GLU A 4 -0.34 -4.58 17.05
CA GLU A 4 -1.07 -3.97 18.17
C GLU A 4 -0.76 -2.49 18.38
N LEU A 5 0.32 -1.97 17.78
CA LEU A 5 0.73 -0.59 17.97
C LEU A 5 -0.35 0.37 17.46
N GLU A 6 -0.97 1.11 18.39
CA GLU A 6 -2.00 2.11 18.07
C GLU A 6 -1.44 3.21 17.16
N ILE A 7 -2.23 3.63 16.16
CA ILE A 7 -1.83 4.64 15.16
C ILE A 7 -1.37 5.95 15.84
N ARG A 8 -2.05 6.37 16.91
CA ARG A 8 -1.70 7.60 17.65
C ARG A 8 -0.32 7.54 18.30
N LYS A 9 0.18 6.33 18.60
CA LYS A 9 1.48 6.07 19.24
C LYS A 9 2.63 5.89 18.23
N LEU A 10 2.35 5.96 16.93
CA LEU A 10 3.40 5.83 15.91
C LEU A 10 4.44 6.95 16.02
N PRO A 11 5.74 6.62 15.86
CA PRO A 11 6.79 7.62 15.70
C PRO A 11 6.48 8.61 14.57
N LEU A 12 6.91 9.85 14.75
CA LEU A 12 6.59 10.94 13.83
C LEU A 12 7.05 10.66 12.39
N ALA A 13 8.27 10.16 12.21
CA ALA A 13 8.82 9.82 10.89
C ALA A 13 7.98 8.76 10.15
N VAL A 14 7.51 7.75 10.88
CA VAL A 14 6.66 6.69 10.33
C VAL A 14 5.28 7.22 9.97
N LYS A 15 4.71 8.09 10.82
CA LYS A 15 3.44 8.75 10.54
C LYS A 15 3.52 9.62 9.28
N PHE A 16 4.61 10.38 9.12
CA PHE A 16 4.83 11.19 7.92
C PHE A 16 4.92 10.34 6.65
N LYS A 17 5.65 9.22 6.67
CA LYS A 17 5.69 8.28 5.52
C LYS A 17 4.31 7.76 5.12
N ILE A 18 3.48 7.38 6.08
CA ILE A 18 2.11 6.92 5.80
C ILE A 18 1.26 8.06 5.22
N VAL A 19 1.41 9.27 5.75
CA VAL A 19 0.75 10.48 5.25
C VAL A 19 1.12 10.75 3.79
N GLU A 20 2.40 10.69 3.43
CA GLU A 20 2.87 10.88 2.05
C GLU A 20 2.17 9.91 1.10
N TYR A 21 2.20 8.61 1.38
CA TYR A 21 1.55 7.60 0.53
C TYR A 21 0.03 7.74 0.44
N LEU A 22 -0.62 8.24 1.50
CA LEU A 22 -2.07 8.44 1.49
C LEU A 22 -2.49 9.76 0.84
N GLU A 23 -1.59 10.73 0.74
CA GLU A 23 -1.89 11.99 0.06
C GLU A 23 -1.85 11.83 -1.47
N GLU A 24 -1.03 10.90 -1.97
CA GLU A 24 -0.99 10.52 -3.38
C GLU A 24 -2.38 10.10 -3.90
N GLU A 25 -2.80 10.69 -5.03
CA GLU A 25 -4.06 10.40 -5.72
C GLU A 25 -5.31 10.44 -4.82
N GLU A 26 -5.29 11.27 -3.78
CA GLU A 26 -6.35 11.36 -2.77
C GLU A 26 -6.68 9.99 -2.12
N SER A 27 -5.68 9.11 -1.99
CA SER A 27 -5.83 7.75 -1.46
C SER A 27 -6.42 7.72 -0.04
N TRP A 28 -6.22 8.78 0.75
CA TRP A 28 -6.87 8.97 2.03
C TRP A 28 -8.39 8.92 1.95
N LYS A 29 -9.02 9.34 0.83
CA LYS A 29 -10.46 9.22 0.63
C LYS A 29 -10.90 7.77 0.48
N LYS A 30 -10.13 6.96 -0.27
CA LYS A 30 -10.36 5.53 -0.44
C LYS A 30 -10.23 4.78 0.88
N LEU A 31 -9.24 5.14 1.71
CA LEU A 31 -9.13 4.61 3.06
C LEU A 31 -10.32 5.04 3.92
N MET A 32 -10.61 6.34 3.97
CA MET A 32 -11.66 6.92 4.81
C MET A 32 -13.06 6.34 4.52
N SER A 33 -13.35 6.02 3.26
CA SER A 33 -14.66 5.49 2.85
C SER A 33 -14.93 4.06 3.32
N ILE A 34 -13.90 3.30 3.70
CA ILE A 34 -14.04 1.91 4.13
C ILE A 34 -13.77 1.69 5.62
N ILE A 35 -13.33 2.72 6.36
CA ILE A 35 -13.14 2.61 7.81
C ILE A 35 -14.52 2.32 8.45
N PRO A 36 -14.71 1.16 9.10
CA PRO A 36 -16.02 0.82 9.65
C PRO A 36 -16.27 1.54 10.99
N CYS A 37 -17.53 1.58 11.42
CA CYS A 37 -17.94 2.20 12.66
C CYS A 37 -17.33 1.52 13.90
N ALA A 38 -17.35 0.18 13.92
CA ALA A 38 -16.75 -0.65 14.96
C ALA A 38 -15.51 -1.39 14.42
N LEU A 39 -14.46 -1.47 15.24
CA LEU A 39 -13.29 -2.31 14.99
C LEU A 39 -13.38 -3.59 15.83
N SER A 40 -12.53 -4.56 15.54
CA SER A 40 -12.41 -5.85 16.22
C SER A 40 -10.97 -6.10 16.66
N ASN A 41 -10.75 -6.87 17.72
CA ASN A 41 -9.38 -7.11 18.22
C ASN A 41 -8.52 -8.01 17.30
N ASP A 42 -9.12 -8.73 16.37
CA ASP A 42 -8.44 -9.60 15.40
C ASP A 42 -7.93 -8.85 14.15
N TYR A 43 -8.07 -7.52 14.14
CA TYR A 43 -7.72 -6.61 13.05
C TYR A 43 -8.52 -6.77 11.76
N GLN A 44 -9.38 -7.80 11.67
CA GLN A 44 -10.22 -8.02 10.51
C GLN A 44 -11.44 -7.11 10.58
N CYS A 45 -11.36 -5.99 9.86
CA CYS A 45 -12.47 -5.05 9.82
C CYS A 45 -13.64 -5.63 9.01
N ASP A 46 -14.79 -5.81 9.66
CA ASP A 46 -16.07 -6.00 8.96
C ASP A 46 -16.42 -4.70 8.23
N ILE A 47 -16.32 -4.73 6.91
CA ILE A 47 -16.66 -3.61 5.99
C ILE A 47 -17.99 -3.85 5.26
N SER A 48 -18.81 -4.78 5.76
CA SER A 48 -20.13 -5.09 5.21
C SER A 48 -21.17 -4.05 5.65
N LEU A 49 -22.40 -4.20 5.15
CA LEU A 49 -23.53 -3.33 5.51
C LEU A 49 -23.91 -3.41 6.99
N ASN A 50 -23.53 -4.49 7.70
CA ASN A 50 -23.80 -4.65 9.13
C ASN A 50 -22.90 -3.77 10.01
N ASN A 51 -21.78 -3.29 9.46
CA ASN A 51 -20.84 -2.39 10.13
C ASN A 51 -20.48 -1.25 9.17
N PRO A 52 -21.42 -0.31 8.95
CA PRO A 52 -21.30 0.70 7.91
C PRO A 52 -20.09 1.60 8.13
N PRO A 53 -19.63 2.31 7.07
CA PRO A 53 -18.53 3.25 7.18
C PRO A 53 -18.78 4.28 8.28
N LYS A 54 -17.74 4.50 9.09
CA LYS A 54 -17.71 5.51 10.15
C LYS A 54 -17.89 6.91 9.59
N TYR A 55 -17.34 7.15 8.39
CA TYR A 55 -17.33 8.46 7.78
C TYR A 55 -18.25 8.53 6.56
N GLN A 56 -19.05 9.60 6.50
CA GLN A 56 -19.93 9.93 5.38
C GLN A 56 -19.34 11.08 4.57
N SER A 57 -19.89 11.36 3.39
CA SER A 57 -19.43 12.41 2.45
C SER A 57 -19.17 13.77 3.12
N GLN A 58 -20.03 14.19 4.05
CA GLN A 58 -19.85 15.42 4.83
C GLN A 58 -18.52 15.47 5.60
N HIS A 59 -18.03 14.35 6.13
CA HIS A 59 -16.77 14.29 6.86
C HIS A 59 -15.56 14.49 5.93
N PHE A 60 -15.66 14.10 4.65
CA PHE A 60 -14.60 14.34 3.67
C PHE A 60 -14.41 15.84 3.46
N HIS A 61 -15.51 16.59 3.34
CA HIS A 61 -15.46 18.05 3.24
C HIS A 61 -14.91 18.70 4.51
N ILE A 62 -15.25 18.18 5.69
CA ILE A 62 -14.69 18.66 6.96
C ILE A 62 -13.17 18.49 6.98
N ILE A 63 -12.66 17.33 6.58
CA ILE A 63 -11.21 17.06 6.49
C ILE A 63 -10.54 18.02 5.50
N GLN A 64 -11.11 18.21 4.30
CA GLN A 64 -10.58 19.12 3.28
C GLN A 64 -10.57 20.58 3.75
N ASN A 65 -11.64 21.04 4.37
CA ASN A 65 -11.73 22.39 4.90
C ASN A 65 -10.72 22.60 6.04
N ALA A 66 -10.58 21.62 6.93
CA ALA A 66 -9.57 21.66 7.99
C ALA A 66 -8.14 21.65 7.42
N SER A 67 -7.87 20.88 6.36
CA SER A 67 -6.59 20.88 5.66
C SER A 67 -6.25 22.27 5.13
N ASN A 68 -7.19 22.91 4.45
CA ASN A 68 -7.02 24.26 3.89
C ASN A 68 -6.74 25.33 4.96
N LEU A 69 -7.43 25.23 6.10
CA LEU A 69 -7.30 26.15 7.23
C LEU A 69 -5.99 25.94 8.00
N LEU A 70 -5.67 24.69 8.32
CA LEU A 70 -4.54 24.33 9.18
C LEU A 70 -3.22 24.19 8.42
N LYS A 71 -3.26 24.23 7.08
CA LYS A 71 -2.11 23.98 6.19
C LYS A 71 -1.45 22.64 6.48
N ARG A 72 -2.28 21.59 6.59
CA ARG A 72 -1.85 20.20 6.81
C ARG A 72 -2.45 19.27 5.78
N PHE A 73 -1.82 18.13 5.56
CA PHE A 73 -2.34 17.10 4.66
C PHE A 73 -3.67 16.52 5.16
N CYS A 74 -4.56 16.19 4.24
CA CYS A 74 -5.84 15.58 4.59
C CYS A 74 -5.64 14.23 5.29
N SER A 75 -4.71 13.44 4.77
CA SER A 75 -4.27 12.17 5.35
C SER A 75 -3.75 12.32 6.79
N GLU A 76 -2.99 13.39 7.11
CA GLU A 76 -2.54 13.65 8.48
C GLU A 76 -3.70 13.92 9.42
N ILE A 77 -4.65 14.75 9.01
CA ILE A 77 -5.83 15.08 9.81
C ILE A 77 -6.68 13.83 10.05
N LEU A 78 -6.90 13.02 9.00
CA LEU A 78 -7.59 11.74 9.10
C LEU A 78 -6.92 10.81 10.12
N LEU A 79 -5.60 10.59 10.04
CA LEU A 79 -4.89 9.69 10.96
C LEU A 79 -4.92 10.19 12.41
N ARG A 80 -4.90 11.52 12.62
CA ARG A 80 -5.02 12.11 13.96
C ARG A 80 -6.41 11.89 14.55
N GLU A 81 -7.46 12.14 13.76
CA GLU A 81 -8.84 11.93 14.20
C GLU A 81 -9.09 10.44 14.43
N TRP A 82 -8.90 9.62 13.39
CA TRP A 82 -9.23 8.20 13.45
C TRP A 82 -8.42 7.48 14.51
N GLY A 83 -7.12 7.74 14.62
CA GLY A 83 -6.22 7.12 15.60
C GLY A 83 -6.57 7.39 17.06
N THR A 84 -7.50 8.32 17.34
CA THR A 84 -8.04 8.62 18.68
C THR A 84 -9.54 8.36 18.80
N SER A 85 -10.14 7.70 17.82
CA SER A 85 -11.58 7.43 17.74
C SER A 85 -11.93 6.02 18.28
N GLY A 86 -13.20 5.79 18.63
CA GLY A 86 -13.74 4.47 18.99
C GLY A 86 -13.36 3.93 20.37
N GLN A 87 -14.03 2.85 20.80
CA GLN A 87 -13.66 2.11 22.01
C GLN A 87 -12.38 1.28 21.78
N ILE A 88 -12.37 0.49 20.70
CA ILE A 88 -11.17 -0.17 20.19
C ILE A 88 -10.38 0.84 19.38
N ARG A 89 -9.12 1.05 19.76
CA ARG A 89 -8.24 2.03 19.11
C ARG A 89 -7.66 1.44 17.83
N PRO A 90 -7.63 2.18 16.71
CA PRO A 90 -6.99 1.70 15.49
C PRO A 90 -5.50 1.44 15.71
N THR A 91 -5.03 0.34 15.12
CA THR A 91 -3.64 -0.13 15.22
C THR A 91 -3.03 -0.33 13.83
N LEU A 92 -1.74 -0.65 13.77
CA LEU A 92 -1.07 -1.02 12.51
C LEU A 92 -1.73 -2.23 11.83
N GLY A 93 -2.24 -3.21 12.59
CA GLY A 93 -2.97 -4.35 12.03
C GLY A 93 -4.25 -3.93 11.30
N HIS A 94 -5.06 -3.05 11.93
CA HIS A 94 -6.26 -2.50 11.31
C HIS A 94 -5.93 -1.67 10.06
N LEU A 95 -4.90 -0.84 10.14
CA LEU A 95 -4.45 -0.01 9.02
C LEU A 95 -4.01 -0.89 7.84
N LYS A 96 -3.16 -1.90 8.07
CA LYS A 96 -2.75 -2.88 7.05
C LYS A 96 -3.97 -3.49 6.37
N TYR A 97 -4.88 -4.06 7.16
CA TYR A 97 -6.07 -4.71 6.63
C TYR A 97 -6.88 -3.78 5.72
N LEU A 98 -7.17 -2.56 6.18
CA LEU A 98 -7.95 -1.61 5.40
C LEU A 98 -7.20 -1.13 4.15
N LEU A 99 -5.89 -0.88 4.21
CA LEU A 99 -5.10 -0.52 3.03
C LEU A 99 -5.14 -1.61 1.96
N GLU A 100 -5.02 -2.88 2.35
CA GLU A 100 -5.13 -4.02 1.44
C GLU A 100 -6.53 -4.13 0.82
N LYS A 101 -7.60 -3.95 1.62
CA LYS A 101 -8.98 -3.97 1.13
C LYS A 101 -9.29 -2.82 0.17
N ALA A 102 -8.71 -1.65 0.41
CA ALA A 102 -8.80 -0.50 -0.48
C ALA A 102 -7.85 -0.57 -1.70
N GLN A 103 -7.05 -1.64 -1.80
CA GLN A 103 -6.02 -1.80 -2.84
C GLN A 103 -4.99 -0.66 -2.88
N LEU A 104 -4.71 -0.07 -1.72
CA LEU A 104 -3.69 0.97 -1.53
C LEU A 104 -2.32 0.34 -1.28
N PHE A 105 -1.84 -0.42 -2.26
CA PHE A 105 -0.72 -1.34 -2.08
C PHE A 105 0.59 -0.65 -1.70
N HIS A 106 0.86 0.57 -2.18
CA HIS A 106 2.08 1.30 -1.81
C HIS A 106 2.16 1.55 -0.29
N ALA A 107 1.08 2.07 0.30
CA ALA A 107 0.99 2.24 1.75
C ALA A 107 0.89 0.90 2.49
N ALA A 108 0.17 -0.08 1.94
CA ALA A 108 0.03 -1.40 2.54
C ALA A 108 1.37 -2.13 2.65
N ASP A 109 2.20 -2.03 1.62
CA ASP A 109 3.54 -2.62 1.58
C ASP A 109 4.45 -1.98 2.61
N PHE A 110 4.44 -0.66 2.71
CA PHE A 110 5.22 0.03 3.73
C PHE A 110 4.84 -0.46 5.13
N VAL A 111 3.55 -0.58 5.43
CA VAL A 111 3.11 -1.10 6.73
C VAL A 111 3.52 -2.57 6.90
N THR A 112 3.36 -3.40 5.87
CA THR A 112 3.57 -4.86 5.95
C THR A 112 5.06 -5.22 6.00
N VAL A 113 5.83 -4.72 5.04
CA VAL A 113 7.25 -5.03 4.85
C VAL A 113 8.11 -4.21 5.79
N ASP A 114 7.97 -2.88 5.81
CA ASP A 114 8.89 -2.03 6.56
C ASP A 114 8.57 -2.01 8.06
N LEU A 115 7.30 -1.93 8.44
CA LEU A 115 6.92 -1.80 9.85
C LEU A 115 6.71 -3.16 10.55
N LEU A 116 6.05 -4.10 9.88
CA LEU A 116 5.67 -5.40 10.46
C LEU A 116 6.62 -6.56 10.09
N LYS A 117 7.53 -6.37 9.13
CA LYS A 117 8.49 -7.39 8.67
C LYS A 117 7.81 -8.67 8.18
N GLN A 118 6.72 -8.50 7.44
CA GLN A 118 5.91 -9.57 6.84
C GLN A 118 5.98 -9.49 5.31
N GLU A 119 5.61 -10.59 4.64
CA GLU A 119 5.49 -10.59 3.19
C GLU A 119 4.24 -9.84 2.72
N PRO A 120 4.34 -9.02 1.65
CA PRO A 120 3.21 -8.30 1.11
C PRO A 120 2.26 -9.25 0.40
N THR A 121 0.95 -9.04 0.55
CA THR A 121 -0.06 -9.83 -0.14
C THR A 121 -0.53 -9.11 -1.41
N ARG A 122 -0.74 -9.87 -2.49
CA ARG A 122 -1.29 -9.36 -3.75
C ARG A 122 -2.52 -10.15 -4.17
N PRO A 123 -3.50 -9.52 -4.83
CA PRO A 123 -4.62 -10.25 -5.42
C PRO A 123 -4.13 -11.08 -6.62
N THR A 124 -4.81 -12.18 -6.91
CA THR A 124 -4.52 -13.03 -8.07
C THR A 124 -5.11 -12.49 -9.38
N LYS A 125 -5.98 -11.48 -9.29
CA LYS A 125 -6.66 -10.83 -10.42
C LYS A 125 -6.71 -9.32 -10.23
N GLY A 126 -6.88 -8.59 -11.33
CA GLY A 126 -6.99 -7.13 -11.33
C GLY A 126 -5.64 -6.44 -11.54
N PRO A 127 -5.61 -5.09 -11.44
CA PRO A 127 -4.45 -4.30 -11.85
C PRO A 127 -3.20 -4.54 -11.00
N ALA A 128 -3.37 -4.99 -9.76
CA ALA A 128 -2.26 -5.29 -8.85
C ALA A 128 -1.84 -6.76 -8.85
N ALA A 129 -2.42 -7.59 -9.71
CA ALA A 129 -2.02 -8.99 -9.81
C ALA A 129 -0.68 -9.14 -10.54
N PRO A 130 0.18 -10.10 -10.14
CA PRO A 130 1.40 -10.40 -10.86
C PRO A 130 1.13 -10.77 -12.32
N ILE A 131 1.91 -10.21 -13.23
CA ILE A 131 1.88 -10.57 -14.65
C ILE A 131 2.81 -11.77 -14.84
N VAL A 132 2.26 -12.91 -15.24
CA VAL A 132 3.04 -14.09 -15.61
C VAL A 132 3.40 -13.97 -17.08
N LEU A 133 4.65 -13.67 -17.38
CA LEU A 133 5.17 -13.67 -18.75
C LEU A 133 5.57 -15.10 -19.12
N LYS A 134 4.96 -15.64 -20.16
CA LYS A 134 5.44 -16.88 -20.80
C LYS A 134 6.43 -16.50 -21.89
N LEU A 135 7.72 -16.72 -21.62
CA LEU A 135 8.78 -16.34 -22.57
C LEU A 135 8.68 -17.09 -23.91
N GLU A 136 8.08 -18.27 -23.92
CA GLU A 136 7.88 -19.12 -25.12
C GLU A 136 6.97 -18.46 -26.19
N GLU A 137 6.13 -17.49 -25.82
CA GLU A 137 5.20 -16.82 -26.73
C GLU A 137 5.79 -15.54 -27.37
N LEU A 138 7.03 -15.17 -27.05
CA LEU A 138 7.71 -13.97 -27.56
C LEU A 138 8.54 -14.21 -28.83
N GLU A 139 8.85 -15.47 -29.15
CA GLU A 139 9.71 -15.82 -30.30
C GLU A 139 8.98 -15.72 -31.65
N ASP A 140 7.64 -15.81 -31.67
CA ASP A 140 6.85 -15.84 -32.91
C ASP A 140 6.45 -14.46 -33.46
N ASN A 141 6.74 -13.36 -32.75
CA ASN A 141 6.30 -12.00 -33.13
C ASN A 141 7.42 -10.94 -33.17
N VAL A 142 8.69 -11.32 -33.24
CA VAL A 142 9.76 -10.35 -33.54
C VAL A 142 9.67 -10.00 -35.03
N PRO A 143 9.31 -8.76 -35.42
CA PRO A 143 9.42 -8.36 -36.81
C PRO A 143 10.90 -8.43 -37.17
N ASN A 144 11.24 -9.21 -38.20
CA ASN A 144 12.60 -9.41 -38.73
C ASN A 144 13.31 -8.13 -39.23
N ASN A 145 12.86 -6.93 -38.83
CA ASN A 145 13.31 -5.66 -39.38
C ASN A 145 13.66 -4.57 -38.35
N ILE A 146 13.96 -4.93 -37.10
CA ILE A 146 14.49 -3.96 -36.11
C ILE A 146 15.87 -4.44 -35.61
N PRO A 147 16.98 -4.04 -36.25
CA PRO A 147 18.33 -4.50 -35.91
C PRO A 147 18.86 -4.04 -34.54
N HIS A 148 18.08 -3.28 -33.75
CA HIS A 148 18.53 -2.70 -32.48
C HIS A 148 18.07 -3.47 -31.22
N LEU A 149 17.02 -4.29 -31.29
CA LEU A 149 16.50 -4.99 -30.10
C LEU A 149 17.21 -6.32 -29.82
N THR A 150 17.69 -7.00 -30.86
CA THR A 150 18.49 -8.23 -30.73
C THR A 150 19.80 -8.00 -29.98
N SER A 151 20.37 -6.79 -30.08
CA SER A 151 21.56 -6.39 -29.32
C SER A 151 21.29 -6.25 -27.81
N LEU A 152 20.10 -5.78 -27.40
CA LEU A 152 19.78 -5.53 -25.99
C LEU A 152 19.50 -6.84 -25.24
N LEU A 153 18.75 -7.75 -25.85
CA LEU A 153 18.43 -9.05 -25.24
C LEU A 153 19.68 -9.94 -25.10
N ALA A 154 20.60 -9.88 -26.06
CA ALA A 154 21.86 -10.59 -25.98
C ALA A 154 22.79 -10.06 -24.87
N SER A 155 22.81 -8.74 -24.64
CA SER A 155 23.59 -8.15 -23.55
C SER A 155 23.02 -8.46 -22.16
N ASP A 156 21.69 -8.54 -22.02
CA ASP A 156 21.05 -8.82 -20.73
C ASP A 156 21.19 -10.30 -20.32
N LEU A 157 21.15 -11.23 -21.28
CA LEU A 157 21.38 -12.65 -21.01
C LEU A 157 22.83 -12.93 -20.62
N LEU A 158 23.81 -12.31 -21.30
CA LEU A 158 25.23 -12.43 -20.96
C LEU A 158 25.56 -11.81 -19.59
N ASN A 159 24.90 -10.72 -19.19
CA ASN A 159 25.12 -10.12 -17.87
C ASN A 159 24.54 -10.96 -16.72
N SER A 160 23.52 -11.80 -16.97
CA SER A 160 22.96 -12.69 -15.94
C SER A 160 23.82 -13.93 -15.66
N GLU A 161 24.62 -14.38 -16.63
CA GLU A 161 25.51 -15.54 -16.47
C GLU A 161 26.84 -15.19 -15.75
N TYR A 162 27.22 -13.92 -15.66
CA TYR A 162 28.45 -13.48 -14.99
C TYR A 162 28.32 -13.23 -13.48
N GLU A 163 27.12 -13.13 -12.90
CA GLU A 163 26.96 -12.90 -11.45
C GLU A 163 26.93 -14.19 -10.59
N ILE A 164 26.95 -15.39 -11.18
CA ILE A 164 26.95 -16.66 -10.41
C ILE A 164 28.36 -17.15 -10.06
N HIS A 165 29.43 -16.51 -10.54
CA HIS A 165 30.82 -16.90 -10.25
C HIS A 165 31.71 -15.77 -9.73
N PHE A 166 31.30 -15.05 -8.68
CA PHE A 166 32.25 -14.32 -7.82
C PHE A 166 31.80 -14.33 -6.35
N SER A 167 31.88 -15.50 -5.72
CA SER A 167 32.00 -15.63 -4.26
C SER A 167 32.73 -16.92 -3.92
N SER A 168 34.04 -16.93 -4.19
CA SER A 168 34.99 -17.84 -3.56
C SER A 168 36.37 -17.18 -3.62
N GLN A 169 36.97 -17.01 -2.43
CA GLN A 169 38.28 -16.40 -2.13
C GLN A 169 38.21 -14.86 -2.02
N GLN A 170 38.28 -14.27 -0.83
CA GLN A 170 39.35 -14.36 0.18
C GLN A 170 38.81 -14.17 1.61
#